data_AF-T0HY09-F1
#
_entry.id   AF-T0HY09-F1
#
_cell.length_a   1.000
_cell.length_b   1.000
_cell.length_c   1.000
_cell.angle_alpha   90.00
_cell.angle_beta   90.00
_cell.angle_gamma   90.00
#
_symmetry.space_group_name_H-M   'P 1'
#
loop_
_entity.id
_entity.type
_entity.pdbx_description
1 polymer ?
#
loop_
_entity_poly.entity_id
_entity_poly.type
_entity_poly.pdbx_seq_one_letter_code
_entity_poly.pdbx_strand_id
1 'polypeptide(L)'
;MDACPTGAIYEPFKLNPYKCLGFNAWMRQEKNNIPAVIPKEIREKMGIHVHGCDLCQEACRRNQKILKSEFPKDEFLEEISQNFTLNEILHMPEDFYKEKVHPIMYNYIQDFKLPGH
;
A
#
# COMPACT_ATOMS: atom_id res chain seq x y z
N MET A 1 -2.89 -16.28 11.81
CA MET A 1 -2.42 -14.91 12.14
C MET A 1 -0.93 -14.75 11.81
N ASP A 2 -0.27 -15.83 11.44
CA ASP A 2 1.18 -15.94 11.22
C ASP A 2 1.68 -15.16 9.99
N ALA A 3 0.78 -14.80 9.08
CA ALA A 3 1.10 -13.99 7.90
C ALA A 3 1.46 -12.53 8.23
N CYS A 4 1.11 -12.02 9.42
CA CYS A 4 1.46 -10.65 9.82
C CYS A 4 2.83 -10.64 10.51
N PRO A 5 3.91 -10.12 9.88
CA PRO A 5 5.27 -10.23 10.41
C PRO A 5 5.51 -9.41 11.69
N THR A 6 4.62 -8.46 11.98
CA THR A 6 4.69 -7.59 13.16
C THR A 6 3.74 -8.05 14.28
N GLY A 7 2.90 -9.05 14.03
CA GLY A 7 1.85 -9.45 14.97
C GLY A 7 0.86 -8.32 15.25
N ALA A 8 0.56 -7.47 14.25
CA ALA A 8 -0.40 -6.39 14.40
C ALA A 8 -1.81 -6.89 14.69
N ILE A 9 -2.21 -8.00 14.05
CA ILE A 9 -3.44 -8.73 14.41
C ILE A 9 -3.05 -9.73 15.50
N TYR A 10 -3.30 -9.36 16.76
CA TYR A 10 -2.83 -10.12 17.92
C TYR A 10 -3.88 -11.07 18.49
N GLU A 11 -5.16 -10.82 18.20
CA GLU A 11 -6.30 -11.66 18.59
C GLU A 11 -7.40 -11.55 17.50
N PRO A 12 -8.36 -12.50 17.46
CA PRO A 12 -9.51 -12.38 16.57
C PRO A 12 -10.20 -11.02 16.71
N PHE A 13 -10.36 -10.32 15.58
CA PHE A 13 -10.98 -8.99 15.50
C PHE A 13 -10.25 -7.87 16.24
N LYS A 14 -9.00 -8.09 16.66
CA LYS A 14 -8.18 -7.05 17.32
C LYS A 14 -6.91 -6.76 16.53
N LEU A 15 -6.71 -5.47 16.23
CA LEU A 15 -5.55 -4.95 15.51
C LEU A 15 -4.88 -3.86 16.35
N ASN A 16 -3.56 -3.92 16.49
CA ASN A 16 -2.75 -2.79 16.95
C ASN A 16 -2.24 -2.01 15.73
N PRO A 17 -2.77 -0.81 15.43
CA PRO A 17 -2.37 -0.04 14.26
C PRO A 17 -0.91 0.40 14.30
N TYR A 18 -0.33 0.68 15.47
CA TYR A 18 1.07 1.08 15.59
C TYR A 18 2.06 -0.01 15.16
N LYS A 19 1.62 -1.27 15.16
CA LYS A 19 2.38 -2.42 14.62
C LYS A 19 2.02 -2.75 13.17
N CYS A 20 0.91 -2.24 12.65
CA CYS A 20 0.45 -2.56 11.29
C CYS A 20 1.36 -1.93 10.24
N LEU A 21 1.85 -2.72 9.29
CA LEU A 21 2.71 -2.22 8.21
C LEU A 21 1.98 -1.19 7.35
N GLY A 22 0.74 -1.47 6.94
CA GLY A 22 -0.07 -0.54 6.14
C GLY A 22 -0.33 0.80 6.85
N PHE A 23 -0.61 0.76 8.16
CA PHE A 23 -0.74 1.98 8.96
C PHE A 23 0.57 2.78 8.99
N ASN A 24 1.72 2.11 9.21
CA ASN A 24 3.01 2.78 9.24
C ASN A 24 3.44 3.31 7.86
N ALA A 25 3.01 2.68 6.77
CA ALA A 25 3.27 3.15 5.41
C ALA A 25 2.42 4.39 5.03
N TRP A 26 1.19 4.51 5.55
CA TRP A 26 0.25 5.56 5.14
C TRP A 26 0.16 6.75 6.12
N MET A 27 0.16 6.48 7.44
CA MET A 27 -0.23 7.46 8.46
C MET A 27 0.95 8.20 9.13
N ARG A 28 2.19 7.82 8.81
CA ARG A 28 3.41 8.43 9.37
C ARG A 28 3.72 9.76 8.68
N GLN A 29 2.90 10.76 8.99
CA GLN A 29 3.03 12.14 8.53
C GLN A 29 3.12 13.05 9.77
N GLU A 30 3.64 14.27 9.65
CA GLU A 30 3.66 15.27 10.75
C GLU A 30 2.25 15.83 11.09
N LYS A 31 1.24 14.96 11.04
CA LYS A 31 -0.17 15.24 11.25
C LYS A 31 -0.73 14.23 12.24
N ASN A 32 -1.86 14.55 12.87
CA ASN A 32 -2.63 13.62 13.70
C ASN A 32 -1.90 13.07 14.95
N ASN A 33 -0.91 13.81 15.50
CA ASN A 33 -0.12 13.39 16.67
C ASN A 33 0.60 12.04 16.51
N ILE A 34 0.89 11.64 15.26
CA ILE A 34 1.66 10.44 14.95
C ILE A 34 3.08 10.89 14.58
N PRO A 35 4.14 10.30 15.16
CA PRO A 35 5.51 10.60 14.72
C PRO A 35 5.68 10.26 13.23
N ALA A 36 6.24 11.19 12.45
CA ALA A 36 6.49 11.01 11.01
C ALA A 36 7.52 9.90 10.71
N VAL A 37 8.34 9.53 11.69
CA VAL A 37 9.37 8.51 11.53
C VAL A 37 8.81 7.13 11.85
N ILE A 38 9.04 6.18 10.94
CA ILE A 38 8.70 4.76 11.16
C ILE A 38 9.62 4.18 12.27
N PRO A 39 9.06 3.51 13.30
CA PRO A 39 9.83 2.88 14.36
C PRO A 39 10.84 1.85 13.82
N LYS A 40 12.04 1.79 14.41
CA LYS A 40 13.16 0.98 13.89
C LYS A 40 12.80 -0.50 13.77
N GLU A 41 12.07 -1.03 14.75
CA GLU A 41 11.63 -2.42 14.84
C GLU A 41 10.62 -2.84 13.76
N ILE A 42 10.03 -1.86 13.05
CA ILE A 42 9.09 -2.10 11.95
C ILE A 42 9.80 -2.07 10.59
N ARG A 43 10.87 -1.28 10.43
CA ARG A 43 11.47 -0.96 9.13
C ARG A 43 11.89 -2.18 8.32
N GLU A 44 12.63 -3.10 8.93
CA GLU A 44 13.08 -4.31 8.23
C GLU A 44 11.91 -5.18 7.77
N LYS A 45 10.83 -5.23 8.58
CA LYS A 45 9.62 -5.99 8.29
C LYS A 45 8.77 -5.38 7.18
N MET A 46 8.99 -4.12 6.82
CA MET A 46 8.29 -3.49 5.70
C MET A 46 8.73 -4.07 4.36
N GLY A 47 9.99 -4.49 4.21
CA GLY A 47 10.53 -4.91 2.91
C GLY A 47 10.29 -3.83 1.85
N ILE A 48 9.56 -4.18 0.79
CA ILE A 48 9.21 -3.28 -0.33
C ILE A 48 7.82 -2.61 -0.20
N HIS A 49 7.12 -2.79 0.92
CA HIS A 49 5.79 -2.21 1.12
C HIS A 49 5.90 -0.71 1.45
N VAL A 50 6.02 0.11 0.39
CA VAL A 50 6.13 1.57 0.50
C VAL A 50 4.77 2.27 0.64
N HIS A 51 3.67 1.61 0.24
CA HIS A 51 2.31 2.11 0.36
C HIS A 51 1.33 0.97 0.62
N GLY A 52 0.67 0.97 1.79
CA GLY A 52 -0.24 -0.10 2.19
C GLY A 52 0.46 -1.41 2.56
N CYS A 53 -0.34 -2.46 2.79
CA CYS A 53 0.14 -3.82 3.05
C CYS A 53 -1.04 -4.81 2.93
N ASP A 54 -0.91 -5.81 2.06
CA ASP A 54 -1.97 -6.79 1.81
C ASP A 54 -1.69 -8.20 2.32
N LEU A 55 -0.56 -8.43 3.00
CA LEU A 55 -0.13 -9.75 3.48
C LEU A 55 -1.22 -10.53 4.24
N CYS A 56 -2.01 -9.84 5.07
CA CYS A 56 -3.10 -10.47 5.82
C CYS A 56 -4.29 -10.88 4.92
N GLN A 57 -4.53 -10.13 3.85
CA GLN A 57 -5.56 -10.41 2.84
C GLN A 57 -5.11 -11.50 1.87
N GLU A 58 -3.85 -11.45 1.43
CA GLU A 58 -3.24 -12.44 0.53
C GLU A 58 -3.23 -13.83 1.15
N ALA A 59 -2.89 -13.94 2.44
CA ALA A 59 -2.93 -15.23 3.13
C ALA A 59 -4.35 -15.72 3.48
N CYS A 60 -5.38 -14.89 3.31
CA CYS A 60 -6.74 -15.25 3.69
C CYS A 60 -7.35 -16.27 2.72
N ARG A 61 -7.76 -17.43 3.23
CA ARG A 61 -8.38 -18.50 2.41
C ARG A 61 -9.63 -18.04 1.66
N ARG A 62 -10.38 -17.08 2.21
CA ARG A 62 -11.60 -16.53 1.57
C ARG A 62 -11.26 -15.76 0.28
N ASN A 63 -10.07 -15.16 0.23
CA ASN A 63 -9.61 -14.37 -0.93
C ASN A 63 -8.95 -15.24 -2.01
N GLN A 64 -8.52 -16.45 -1.67
CA GLN A 64 -7.75 -17.33 -2.58
C GLN A 64 -8.46 -17.60 -3.92
N LYS A 65 -9.79 -17.70 -3.91
CA LYS A 65 -10.54 -17.89 -5.16
C LYS A 65 -10.39 -16.68 -6.09
N ILE A 66 -10.53 -15.48 -5.55
CA ILE A 66 -10.48 -14.23 -6.31
C ILE A 66 -9.05 -13.91 -6.74
N LEU A 67 -8.06 -14.11 -5.86
CA LEU A 67 -6.65 -13.85 -6.17
C LEU A 67 -6.10 -14.75 -7.30
N LYS A 68 -6.74 -15.89 -7.57
CA LYS A 68 -6.38 -16.82 -8.65
C LYS A 68 -7.24 -16.66 -9.90
N SER A 69 -8.23 -15.77 -9.87
CA SER A 69 -9.05 -15.49 -11.04
C SER A 69 -8.25 -14.68 -12.05
N GLU A 70 -8.55 -14.90 -13.32
CA GLU A 70 -8.09 -14.02 -14.40
C GLU A 70 -9.00 -12.80 -14.46
N PHE A 71 -8.40 -11.62 -14.46
CA PHE A 71 -9.06 -10.36 -14.70
C PHE A 71 -8.52 -9.76 -16.00
N PRO A 72 -9.34 -9.01 -16.76
CA PRO A 72 -8.82 -8.19 -17.85
C PRO A 72 -7.69 -7.32 -17.33
N LYS A 73 -6.59 -7.25 -18.11
CA LYS A 73 -5.51 -6.31 -17.83
C LYS A 73 -6.06 -4.89 -17.97
N ASP A 74 -5.73 -4.05 -17.01
CA ASP A 74 -5.98 -2.62 -17.09
C ASP A 74 -4.78 -1.95 -17.77
N GLU A 75 -4.99 -1.35 -18.94
CA GLU A 75 -3.92 -0.77 -19.75
C GLU A 75 -3.14 0.32 -19.00
N PHE A 76 -3.83 1.11 -18.18
CA PHE A 76 -3.24 2.18 -17.38
C PHE A 76 -2.35 1.60 -16.27
N LEU A 77 -2.82 0.56 -15.56
CA LEU A 77 -2.01 -0.10 -14.53
C LEU A 77 -0.80 -0.83 -15.13
N GLU A 78 -0.93 -1.45 -16.30
CA GLU A 78 0.19 -2.09 -16.99
C GLU A 78 1.26 -1.05 -17.37
N GLU A 79 0.87 0.10 -17.93
CA GLU A 79 1.79 1.18 -18.28
C GLU A 79 2.50 1.76 -17.05
N ILE A 80 1.76 2.03 -15.98
CA ILE A 80 2.34 2.56 -14.74
C ILE A 80 3.29 1.54 -14.12
N SER A 81 2.93 0.26 -14.07
CA SER A 81 3.73 -0.78 -13.41
C SER A 81 5.15 -0.89 -13.98
N GLN A 82 5.34 -0.63 -15.27
CA GLN A 82 6.64 -0.65 -15.93
C GLN A 82 7.57 0.47 -15.46
N ASN A 83 6.99 1.60 -15.05
CA ASN A 83 7.69 2.80 -14.62
C ASN A 83 7.48 3.06 -13.11
N PHE A 84 7.07 2.06 -12.34
CA PHE A 84 6.89 2.18 -10.90
C PHE A 84 8.06 1.52 -10.17
N THR A 85 9.27 2.04 -10.39
CA THR A 85 10.49 1.49 -9.79
C THR A 85 10.83 2.16 -8.45
N LEU A 86 11.58 1.46 -7.59
CA LEU A 86 12.08 2.04 -6.34
C LEU A 86 12.94 3.31 -6.56
N ASN A 87 13.67 3.37 -7.68
CA ASN A 87 14.50 4.52 -8.01
C ASN A 87 13.67 5.75 -8.34
N GLU A 88 12.60 5.59 -9.13
CA GLU A 88 11.67 6.67 -9.46
C GLU A 88 10.87 7.12 -8.23
N ILE A 89 10.45 6.18 -7.38
CA ILE A 89 9.78 6.49 -6.12
C ILE A 89 10.70 7.23 -5.14
N LEU A 90 12.00 6.90 -5.11
CA LEU A 90 12.96 7.56 -4.23
C LEU A 90 13.24 9.01 -4.64
N HIS A 91 13.42 9.26 -5.94
CA HIS A 91 13.73 10.61 -6.46
C HIS A 91 12.48 11.44 -6.69
N MET A 92 11.35 10.77 -6.98
CA MET A 92 10.01 11.29 -7.19
C MET A 92 9.97 12.71 -7.78
N PRO A 93 10.43 12.89 -9.03
CA PRO A 93 10.31 14.19 -9.69
C PRO A 93 8.83 14.58 -9.80
N GLU A 94 8.57 15.89 -9.81
CA GLU A 94 7.22 16.45 -9.71
C GLU A 94 6.25 15.90 -10.77
N ASP A 95 6.72 15.75 -12.02
CA ASP A 95 5.89 15.25 -13.12
C ASP A 95 5.54 13.76 -12.92
N PHE A 96 6.50 12.96 -12.46
CA PHE A 96 6.27 11.55 -12.10
C PHE A 96 5.24 11.42 -10.97
N TYR A 97 5.35 12.28 -9.94
CA TYR A 97 4.36 12.29 -8.87
C TYR A 97 2.96 12.59 -9.39
N LYS A 98 2.79 13.67 -10.17
CA LYS A 98 1.48 14.12 -10.67
C LYS A 98 0.84 13.12 -11.62
N GLU A 99 1.62 12.56 -12.54
CA GLU A 99 1.10 11.75 -13.64
C GLU A 99 0.98 10.26 -13.29
N LYS A 100 1.86 9.75 -12.41
CA LYS A 100 1.99 8.30 -12.17
C LYS A 100 1.70 7.88 -10.73
N VAL A 101 2.04 8.69 -9.72
CA VAL A 101 1.87 8.32 -8.30
C VAL A 101 0.54 8.79 -7.72
N HIS A 102 0.25 10.09 -7.86
CA HIS A 102 -0.95 10.72 -7.32
C HIS A 102 -2.25 10.02 -7.78
N PRO A 103 -2.39 9.62 -9.06
CA PRO A 103 -3.61 8.96 -9.54
C PRO A 103 -3.86 7.54 -9.01
N ILE A 104 -2.91 6.93 -8.29
CA ILE A 104 -3.07 5.55 -7.79
C ILE A 104 -2.97 5.45 -6.27
N MET A 105 -2.11 6.25 -5.63
CA MET A 105 -1.86 6.14 -4.19
C MET A 105 -2.87 6.91 -3.33
N TYR A 106 -3.51 7.96 -3.85
CA TYR A 106 -4.39 8.83 -3.06
C TYR A 106 -5.83 8.92 -3.58
N ASN A 107 -6.16 8.19 -4.65
CA ASN A 107 -7.48 8.21 -5.29
C ASN A 107 -8.56 7.40 -4.57
N TYR A 108 -8.26 6.76 -3.44
CA TYR A 108 -9.26 6.08 -2.62
C TYR A 108 -10.23 7.02 -1.89
N ILE A 109 -10.06 8.36 -1.99
CA ILE A 109 -10.89 9.32 -1.26
C ILE A 109 -11.78 10.21 -2.15
N GLN A 110 -11.50 10.46 -3.44
CA GLN A 110 -12.47 11.08 -4.36
C GLN A 110 -11.93 11.21 -5.80
N ASP A 111 -12.81 11.00 -6.77
CA ASP A 111 -12.84 11.66 -8.09
C ASP A 111 -11.73 11.41 -9.14
N PHE A 112 -11.47 10.15 -9.50
CA PHE A 112 -11.05 9.85 -10.88
C PHE A 112 -12.10 9.00 -11.59
N LYS A 113 -13.08 9.67 -12.21
CA LYS A 113 -13.67 9.14 -13.44
C LYS A 113 -12.68 9.45 -14.56
N LEU A 114 -12.27 8.44 -15.30
CA LEU A 114 -11.50 8.64 -16.53
C LEU A 114 -12.29 9.61 -17.43
N PRO A 115 -11.67 10.66 -17.99
CA PRO A 115 -12.35 11.48 -18.99
C PRO A 115 -12.64 10.60 -20.21
N GLY A 116 -13.88 10.13 -20.33
CA GLY A 116 -14.33 9.26 -21.43
C GLY A 116 -15.21 8.07 -21.06
N HIS A 117 -15.45 7.78 -19.77
CA HIS A 117 -16.39 6.75 -19.31
C HIS A 117 -17.33 7.24 -18.20
#